data_AF-A0A2E7N0H7-F1
#
_entry.id   AF-A0A2E7N0H7-F1
#
_cell.length_a   1.000
_cell.length_b   1.000
_cell.length_c   1.000
_cell.angle_alpha   90.00
_cell.angle_beta   90.00
_cell.angle_gamma   90.00
#
_symmetry.space_group_name_H-M   'P 1'
#
loop_
_entity.id
_entity.type
_entity.pdbx_description
1 polymer ?
#
loop_
_entity_poly.entity_id
_entity_poly.type
_entity_poly.pdbx_seq_one_letter_code
_entity_poly.pdbx_strand_id
1 'polypeptide(L)'
;MMLNEGGKAFPDVVPFDHKIIKKIQKPIDSVLKSVGAESRAIGSGATPTPGKMSGDLDVIVDADKIQGHFNSADIPTARKDLRSLFDKSGLQTTQSGNSVHVRVPIGKEAHQVDIMIVPNAETAAGFHTHEIPKDSPYKGKHKQIAVAYLAKNHPKSFKWSPYKGLVDRQSDELVSNNLDEIAKILIGPKATAKDLGSVESIAKALGKERGDKMMADLTSDKGFNPPPKESLADRQLRRIKELLPK
;
A
#
# COMPACT_ATOMS: atom_id res chain seq x y z
N MET A 1 -19.96 -0.03 -12.15
CA MET A 1 -18.49 -0.17 -12.27
C MET A 1 -18.01 -1.32 -11.38
N MET A 2 -17.54 -2.43 -11.95
CA MET A 2 -16.80 -3.46 -11.19
C MET A 2 -15.32 -3.11 -11.21
N LEU A 3 -14.79 -2.66 -10.09
CA LEU A 3 -13.35 -2.66 -9.86
C LEU A 3 -12.94 -4.06 -9.45
N ASN A 4 -11.96 -4.65 -10.15
CA ASN A 4 -11.45 -5.99 -9.83
C ASN A 4 -10.39 -5.99 -8.71
N GLU A 5 -10.27 -4.89 -7.96
CA GLU A 5 -9.26 -4.68 -6.92
C GLU A 5 -9.88 -4.11 -5.64
N GLY A 6 -9.36 -4.57 -4.49
CA GLY A 6 -9.73 -4.05 -3.15
C GLY A 6 -11.20 -4.19 -2.78
N GLY A 7 -11.56 -3.77 -1.57
CA GLY A 7 -12.96 -3.46 -1.22
C GLY A 7 -13.92 -4.66 -1.14
N LYS A 8 -13.44 -5.84 -0.73
CA LYS A 8 -14.24 -7.09 -0.70
C LYS A 8 -14.54 -7.62 0.71
N ALA A 9 -14.14 -6.90 1.75
CA ALA A 9 -14.34 -7.33 3.12
C ALA A 9 -15.80 -7.20 3.58
N PHE A 10 -16.59 -6.35 2.90
CA PHE A 10 -18.00 -6.15 3.15
C PHE A 10 -18.80 -6.28 1.85
N PRO A 11 -20.03 -6.82 1.89
CA PRO A 11 -20.82 -7.08 0.68
C PRO A 11 -21.42 -5.80 0.05
N ASP A 12 -21.53 -4.71 0.81
CA ASP A 12 -22.29 -3.51 0.43
C ASP A 12 -21.41 -2.26 0.28
N VAL A 13 -20.09 -2.39 0.41
CA VAL A 13 -19.18 -1.28 0.12
C VAL A 13 -19.06 -1.08 -1.38
N VAL A 14 -18.93 0.19 -1.78
CA VAL A 14 -18.78 0.57 -3.18
C VAL A 14 -17.44 1.27 -3.39
N PRO A 15 -16.85 1.13 -4.59
CA PRO A 15 -15.66 1.89 -4.94
C PRO A 15 -15.89 3.40 -4.89
N PHE A 16 -14.82 4.16 -4.66
CA PHE A 16 -14.88 5.61 -4.52
C PHE A 16 -13.86 6.34 -5.40
N ASP A 17 -14.19 7.58 -5.74
CA ASP A 17 -13.29 8.51 -6.40
C ASP A 17 -12.27 9.05 -5.37
N HIS A 18 -11.00 9.11 -5.74
CA HIS A 18 -9.93 9.63 -4.88
C HIS A 18 -10.23 11.03 -4.30
N LYS A 19 -11.10 11.83 -4.95
CA LYS A 19 -11.54 13.13 -4.43
C LYS A 19 -12.21 13.06 -3.05
N ILE A 20 -12.76 11.91 -2.66
CA ILE A 20 -13.42 11.73 -1.35
C ILE A 20 -12.55 11.01 -0.31
N ILE A 21 -11.28 10.70 -0.58
CA ILE A 21 -10.37 10.03 0.36
C ILE A 21 -10.35 10.73 1.73
N LYS A 22 -10.21 12.06 1.77
CA LYS A 22 -10.23 12.81 3.04
C LYS A 22 -11.54 12.67 3.80
N LYS A 23 -12.68 12.53 3.10
CA LYS A 23 -13.99 12.33 3.75
C LYS A 23 -14.10 10.92 4.34
N ILE A 24 -13.55 9.92 3.65
CA ILE A 24 -13.51 8.52 4.10
C ILE A 24 -12.54 8.33 5.28
N GLN A 25 -11.39 9.01 5.26
CA GLN A 25 -10.38 8.90 6.31
C GLN A 25 -10.80 9.60 7.61
N LYS A 26 -11.61 10.66 7.52
CA LYS A 26 -12.02 11.47 8.70
C LYS A 26 -12.68 10.65 9.83
N PRO A 27 -13.65 9.74 9.59
CA PRO A 27 -14.17 8.86 10.63
C PRO A 27 -13.10 8.00 11.31
N ILE A 28 -12.11 7.54 10.53
CA ILE A 28 -10.97 6.74 11.04
C ILE A 28 -10.13 7.58 12.00
N ASP A 29 -9.72 8.77 11.57
CA ASP A 29 -8.93 9.68 12.40
C ASP A 29 -9.69 10.12 13.67
N SER A 30 -11.02 10.30 13.56
CA SER A 30 -11.86 10.64 14.72
C SER A 30 -11.84 9.58 15.81
N VAL A 31 -11.81 8.30 15.44
CA VAL A 31 -11.73 7.19 16.40
C VAL A 31 -10.31 7.07 16.97
N LEU A 32 -9.29 7.14 16.10
CA LEU A 32 -7.88 7.02 16.49
C LEU A 32 -7.41 8.14 17.43
N LYS A 33 -8.01 9.32 17.35
CA LYS A 33 -7.72 10.44 18.25
C LYS A 33 -7.92 10.07 19.73
N SER A 34 -8.86 9.17 20.05
CA SER A 34 -9.11 8.75 21.44
C SER A 34 -7.95 7.96 22.06
N VAL A 35 -7.07 7.40 21.22
CA VAL A 35 -5.89 6.64 21.63
C VAL A 35 -4.57 7.35 21.28
N GLY A 36 -4.64 8.63 20.88
CA GLY A 36 -3.46 9.42 20.51
C GLY A 36 -2.73 8.90 19.27
N ALA A 37 -3.45 8.19 18.38
CA ALA A 37 -2.95 7.69 17.12
C ALA A 37 -3.51 8.48 15.93
N GLU A 38 -2.85 8.36 14.79
CA GLU A 38 -3.25 8.98 13.53
C GLU A 38 -3.10 7.96 12.39
N SER A 39 -3.99 8.03 11.40
CA SER A 39 -3.87 7.19 10.20
C SER A 39 -3.06 7.91 9.12
N ARG A 40 -2.24 7.17 8.38
CA ARG A 40 -1.51 7.65 7.22
C ARG A 40 -1.96 6.86 5.99
N ALA A 41 -2.53 7.54 5.00
CA ALA A 41 -2.91 6.90 3.74
C ALA A 41 -1.66 6.43 2.98
N ILE A 42 -1.71 5.22 2.45
CA ILE A 42 -0.63 4.61 1.67
C ILE A 42 -1.14 4.14 0.30
N GLY A 43 -0.25 3.60 -0.53
CA GLY A 43 -0.62 3.02 -1.81
C GLY A 43 -1.28 4.04 -2.74
N SER A 44 -2.45 3.71 -3.28
CA SER A 44 -3.20 4.62 -4.16
C SER A 44 -3.75 5.85 -3.42
N GLY A 45 -3.97 5.73 -2.10
CA GLY A 45 -4.49 6.79 -1.25
C GLY A 45 -3.47 7.85 -0.83
N ALA A 46 -2.17 7.53 -0.87
CA ALA A 46 -1.09 8.46 -0.51
C ALA A 46 -0.98 9.66 -1.48
N THR A 47 -1.31 9.44 -2.76
CA THR A 47 -1.28 10.47 -3.81
C THR A 47 -2.64 10.53 -4.52
N PRO A 48 -3.68 11.11 -3.87
CA PRO A 48 -5.02 11.20 -4.44
C PRO A 48 -5.04 11.83 -5.83
N THR A 49 -5.66 11.16 -6.81
CA THR A 49 -5.78 11.65 -8.18
C THR A 49 -7.27 11.70 -8.54
N PRO A 50 -7.93 12.88 -8.48
CA PRO A 50 -9.37 12.99 -8.77
C PRO A 50 -9.76 12.33 -10.09
N GLY A 51 -10.88 11.59 -10.08
CA GLY A 51 -11.35 10.80 -11.22
C GLY A 51 -10.72 9.40 -11.32
N LYS A 52 -9.67 9.09 -10.55
CA LYS A 52 -9.24 7.72 -10.30
C LYS A 52 -10.14 7.09 -9.25
N MET A 53 -10.50 5.82 -9.45
CA MET A 53 -11.37 5.07 -8.56
C MET A 53 -10.57 4.00 -7.81
N SER A 54 -10.91 3.76 -6.54
CA SER A 54 -10.35 2.69 -5.69
C SER A 54 -11.45 1.88 -5.03
N GLY A 55 -11.20 0.58 -4.81
CA GLY A 55 -12.12 -0.31 -4.07
C GLY A 55 -12.08 -0.12 -2.56
N ASP A 56 -10.91 0.22 -2.02
CA ASP A 56 -10.62 0.46 -0.61
C ASP A 56 -9.61 1.60 -0.44
N LEU A 57 -9.51 2.10 0.79
CA LEU A 57 -8.46 3.01 1.23
C LEU A 57 -7.51 2.26 2.17
N ASP A 58 -6.27 2.07 1.75
CA ASP A 58 -5.21 1.55 2.63
C ASP A 58 -4.67 2.67 3.52
N VAL A 59 -4.64 2.43 4.83
CA VAL A 59 -3.98 3.29 5.80
C VAL A 59 -3.09 2.48 6.73
N ILE A 60 -2.08 3.13 7.28
CA ILE A 60 -1.27 2.57 8.35
C ILE A 60 -1.36 3.41 9.63
N VAL A 61 -1.23 2.73 10.76
CA VAL A 61 -1.26 3.31 12.11
C VAL A 61 -0.06 2.79 12.89
N ASP A 62 0.51 3.65 13.74
CA ASP A 62 1.69 3.31 14.52
C ASP A 62 1.35 2.30 15.64
N ALA A 63 2.06 1.18 15.64
CA ALA A 63 1.91 0.11 16.63
C ALA A 63 2.13 0.60 18.05
N ASP A 64 3.12 1.47 18.28
CA ASP A 64 3.51 1.90 19.62
C ASP A 64 2.40 2.73 20.28
N LYS A 65 1.61 3.47 19.49
CA LYS A 65 0.46 4.23 19.99
C LYS A 65 -0.65 3.30 20.47
N ILE A 66 -0.96 2.26 19.69
CA ILE A 66 -2.01 1.31 20.06
C ILE A 66 -1.57 0.45 21.24
N GLN A 67 -0.36 -0.13 21.16
CA GLN A 67 0.20 -0.94 22.24
C GLN A 67 0.34 -0.15 23.54
N GLY A 68 0.83 1.09 23.47
CA GLY A 68 0.98 1.94 24.65
C GLY A 68 -0.36 2.33 25.29
N HIS A 69 -1.41 2.55 24.50
CA HIS A 69 -2.74 2.88 25.04
C HIS A 69 -3.41 1.68 25.72
N PHE A 70 -3.34 0.49 25.10
CA PHE A 70 -4.05 -0.70 25.56
C PHE A 70 -3.18 -1.65 26.41
N ASN A 71 -1.89 -1.34 26.60
CA ASN A 71 -0.88 -2.24 27.16
C ASN A 71 -0.80 -3.59 26.43
N SER A 72 -0.98 -3.58 25.10
CA SER A 72 -0.96 -4.81 24.29
C SER A 72 0.47 -5.37 24.19
N ALA A 73 0.63 -6.65 24.52
CA ALA A 73 1.95 -7.30 24.56
C ALA A 73 2.64 -7.40 23.19
N ASP A 74 1.87 -7.44 22.11
CA ASP A 74 2.37 -7.56 20.74
C ASP A 74 1.41 -6.94 19.71
N ILE A 75 1.87 -6.81 18.47
CA ILE A 75 1.07 -6.28 17.35
C ILE A 75 -0.21 -7.10 17.09
N PRO A 76 -0.19 -8.46 17.10
CA PRO A 76 -1.42 -9.24 17.00
C PRO A 76 -2.48 -8.90 18.04
N THR A 77 -2.09 -8.65 19.29
CA THR A 77 -2.99 -8.22 20.37
C THR A 77 -3.46 -6.80 20.15
N ALA A 78 -2.55 -5.87 19.85
CA ALA A 78 -2.87 -4.47 19.52
C ALA A 78 -3.87 -4.36 18.36
N ARG A 79 -3.80 -5.27 17.39
CA ARG A 79 -4.75 -5.33 16.26
C ARG A 79 -6.16 -5.73 16.69
N LYS A 80 -6.29 -6.64 17.66
CA LYS A 80 -7.59 -6.98 18.24
C LYS A 80 -8.14 -5.80 19.05
N ASP A 81 -7.28 -5.09 19.79
CA ASP A 81 -7.67 -3.90 20.55
C ASP A 81 -8.12 -2.76 19.63
N LEU A 82 -7.39 -2.50 18.55
CA LEU A 82 -7.78 -1.55 17.52
C LEU A 82 -9.14 -1.90 16.91
N ARG A 83 -9.36 -3.16 16.56
CA ARG A 83 -10.66 -3.62 16.05
C ARG A 83 -11.78 -3.34 17.07
N SER A 84 -11.56 -3.72 18.33
CA SER A 84 -12.53 -3.47 19.41
C SER A 84 -12.82 -1.98 19.61
N LEU A 85 -11.82 -1.11 19.46
CA LEU A 85 -12.00 0.34 19.51
C LEU A 85 -12.97 0.83 18.42
N PHE A 86 -12.78 0.37 17.17
CA PHE A 86 -13.68 0.70 16.07
C PHE A 86 -15.09 0.14 16.27
N ASP A 87 -15.22 -1.11 16.70
CA ASP A 87 -16.52 -1.73 17.01
C ASP A 87 -17.28 -0.92 18.09
N LYS A 88 -16.60 -0.54 19.17
CA LYS A 88 -17.17 0.28 20.25
C LYS A 88 -17.55 1.70 19.82
N SER A 89 -16.90 2.23 18.77
CA SER A 89 -17.27 3.52 18.17
C SER A 89 -18.51 3.45 17.28
N GLY A 90 -19.08 2.25 17.08
CA GLY A 90 -20.26 2.01 16.24
C GLY A 90 -19.95 1.75 14.77
N LEU A 91 -18.66 1.62 14.41
CA LEU A 91 -18.25 1.23 13.06
C LEU A 91 -18.19 -0.29 12.94
N GLN A 92 -18.60 -0.83 11.79
CA GLN A 92 -18.52 -2.26 11.54
C GLN A 92 -17.11 -2.64 11.11
N THR A 93 -16.57 -3.70 11.71
CA THR A 93 -15.23 -4.20 11.38
C THR A 93 -15.20 -5.69 11.05
N THR A 94 -14.21 -6.07 10.24
CA THR A 94 -13.74 -7.45 10.12
C THR A 94 -12.21 -7.46 10.09
N GLN A 95 -11.58 -8.61 10.19
CA GLN A 95 -10.12 -8.74 10.23
C GLN A 95 -9.68 -9.90 9.36
N SER A 96 -8.72 -9.65 8.46
CA SER A 96 -8.07 -10.70 7.67
C SER A 96 -6.61 -10.34 7.38
N GLY A 97 -5.76 -11.36 7.29
CA GLY A 97 -4.32 -11.15 7.14
C GLY A 97 -3.77 -10.23 8.24
N ASN A 98 -3.14 -9.12 7.82
CA ASN A 98 -2.55 -8.15 8.73
C ASN A 98 -3.40 -6.90 8.99
N SER A 99 -4.61 -6.83 8.43
CA SER A 99 -5.42 -5.61 8.40
C SER A 99 -6.69 -5.74 9.24
N VAL A 100 -7.09 -4.63 9.86
CA VAL A 100 -8.47 -4.40 10.31
C VAL A 100 -9.20 -3.69 9.19
N HIS A 101 -10.26 -4.29 8.68
CA HIS A 101 -11.12 -3.71 7.66
C HIS A 101 -12.26 -2.99 8.36
N VAL A 102 -12.48 -1.71 8.01
CA VAL A 102 -13.53 -0.87 8.58
C VAL A 102 -14.49 -0.46 7.48
N ARG A 103 -15.79 -0.70 7.70
CA ARG A 103 -16.86 -0.20 6.83
C ARG A 103 -17.20 1.23 7.23
N VAL A 104 -16.87 2.19 6.38
CA VAL A 104 -17.07 3.61 6.63
C VAL A 104 -18.29 4.13 5.86
N PRO A 105 -19.40 4.47 6.55
CA PRO A 105 -20.57 5.04 5.90
C PRO A 105 -20.34 6.51 5.51
N ILE A 106 -20.61 6.85 4.24
CA ILE A 106 -20.57 8.21 3.71
C ILE A 106 -21.89 8.48 2.97
N GLY A 107 -22.78 9.24 3.61
CA GLY A 107 -24.12 9.48 3.07
C GLY A 107 -24.94 8.20 3.00
N LYS A 108 -25.37 7.83 1.79
CA LYS A 108 -26.15 6.60 1.53
C LYS A 108 -25.27 5.39 1.15
N GLU A 109 -23.97 5.62 0.96
CA GLU A 109 -23.01 4.61 0.54
C GLU A 109 -22.08 4.23 1.69
N ALA A 110 -21.37 3.12 1.54
CA ALA A 110 -20.28 2.73 2.42
C ALA A 110 -19.02 2.40 1.62
N HIS A 111 -17.87 2.63 2.23
CA HIS A 111 -16.56 2.38 1.64
C HIS A 111 -15.69 1.59 2.61
N GLN A 112 -14.73 0.83 2.09
CA GLN A 112 -13.81 0.06 2.92
C GLN A 112 -12.53 0.84 3.19
N VAL A 113 -12.07 0.80 4.44
CA VAL A 113 -10.73 1.23 4.84
C VAL A 113 -9.99 0.04 5.44
N ASP A 114 -8.77 -0.20 4.96
CA ASP A 114 -7.89 -1.26 5.44
C ASP A 114 -6.81 -0.64 6.31
N ILE A 115 -6.86 -0.92 7.61
CA ILE A 115 -5.93 -0.38 8.60
C ILE A 115 -4.89 -1.43 8.94
N MET A 116 -3.63 -1.15 8.61
CA MET A 116 -2.49 -1.97 9.04
C MET A 116 -1.77 -1.30 10.21
N ILE A 117 -1.48 -2.09 11.23
CA ILE A 117 -0.69 -1.63 12.38
C ILE A 117 0.76 -2.04 12.16
N VAL A 118 1.66 -1.06 12.16
CA VAL A 118 3.08 -1.28 11.86
C VAL A 118 3.98 -0.46 12.80
N PRO A 119 5.18 -0.94 13.14
CA PRO A 119 6.17 -0.12 13.83
C PRO A 119 6.58 1.07 12.98
N ASN A 120 6.79 2.24 13.59
CA ASN A 120 7.25 3.46 12.91
C ASN A 120 6.45 3.75 11.63
N ALA A 121 5.15 3.99 11.81
CA ALA A 121 4.21 4.15 10.71
C ALA A 121 4.58 5.30 9.78
N GLU A 122 5.22 6.36 10.28
CA GLU A 122 5.67 7.45 9.42
C GLU A 122 6.71 7.00 8.39
N THR A 123 7.72 6.26 8.84
CA THR A 123 8.77 5.77 7.96
C THR A 123 8.22 4.71 7.01
N ALA A 124 7.38 3.80 7.51
CA ALA A 124 6.71 2.78 6.70
C ALA A 124 5.79 3.39 5.62
N ALA A 125 5.11 4.51 5.90
CA ALA A 125 4.28 5.21 4.90
C ALA A 125 5.10 5.64 3.69
N GLY A 126 6.34 6.11 3.92
CA GLY A 126 7.26 6.49 2.86
C GLY A 126 7.55 5.32 1.91
N PHE A 127 7.76 4.11 2.45
CA PHE A 127 7.99 2.91 1.63
C PHE A 127 6.78 2.55 0.76
N HIS A 128 5.57 2.83 1.25
CA HIS A 128 4.31 2.57 0.55
C HIS A 128 3.74 3.79 -0.20
N THR A 129 4.50 4.87 -0.30
CA THR A 129 4.22 5.98 -1.21
C THR A 129 4.92 5.73 -2.54
N HIS A 130 4.24 5.99 -3.65
CA HIS A 130 4.67 5.56 -4.97
C HIS A 130 4.56 6.69 -5.99
N GLU A 131 5.57 6.82 -6.85
CA GLU A 131 5.59 7.76 -7.98
C GLU A 131 5.40 6.97 -9.28
N ILE A 132 4.25 6.30 -9.40
CA ILE A 132 3.97 5.42 -10.55
C ILE A 132 3.60 6.29 -11.76
N PRO A 133 4.30 6.15 -12.91
CA PRO A 133 3.98 6.89 -14.13
C PRO A 133 2.54 6.64 -14.58
N LYS A 134 1.95 7.64 -15.24
CA LYS A 134 0.65 7.50 -15.89
C LYS A 134 0.70 6.33 -16.89
N ASP A 135 -0.37 5.53 -16.92
CA ASP A 135 -0.53 4.38 -17.81
C ASP A 135 0.45 3.20 -17.58
N SER A 136 1.25 3.25 -16.50
CA SER A 136 2.10 2.15 -16.06
C SER A 136 1.28 0.86 -15.88
N PRO A 137 1.77 -0.29 -16.36
CA PRO A 137 1.15 -1.58 -16.05
C PRO A 137 1.44 -2.02 -14.60
N TYR A 138 2.43 -1.39 -13.95
CA TYR A 138 2.87 -1.74 -12.61
C TYR A 138 2.07 -1.02 -11.52
N LYS A 139 2.21 -1.51 -10.29
CA LYS A 139 1.47 -1.12 -9.09
C LYS A 139 2.45 -1.09 -7.92
N GLY A 140 2.03 -0.58 -6.77
CA GLY A 140 2.84 -0.54 -5.55
C GLY A 140 3.50 -1.89 -5.21
N LYS A 141 2.77 -3.00 -5.33
CA LYS A 141 3.33 -4.34 -5.12
C LYS A 141 4.54 -4.65 -6.02
N HIS A 142 4.52 -4.18 -7.27
CA HIS A 142 5.59 -4.44 -8.24
C HIS A 142 6.85 -3.64 -7.90
N LYS A 143 6.69 -2.39 -7.44
CA LYS A 143 7.79 -1.62 -6.84
C LYS A 143 8.42 -2.40 -5.69
N GLN A 144 7.61 -2.89 -4.74
CA GLN A 144 8.12 -3.63 -3.58
C GLN A 144 8.91 -4.89 -4.00
N ILE A 145 8.42 -5.61 -5.01
CA ILE A 145 9.13 -6.77 -5.58
C ILE A 145 10.45 -6.35 -6.24
N ALA A 146 10.48 -5.26 -6.99
CA ALA A 146 11.70 -4.75 -7.62
C ALA A 146 12.76 -4.33 -6.59
N VAL A 147 12.36 -3.65 -5.51
CA VAL A 147 13.27 -3.31 -4.39
C VAL A 147 13.79 -4.58 -3.70
N ALA A 148 12.90 -5.56 -3.46
CA ALA A 148 13.29 -6.85 -2.90
C ALA A 148 14.26 -7.63 -3.80
N TYR A 149 14.10 -7.56 -5.12
CA TYR A 149 15.03 -8.11 -6.09
C TYR A 149 16.41 -7.46 -5.96
N LEU A 150 16.50 -6.13 -5.87
CA LEU A 150 17.78 -5.46 -5.70
C LEU A 150 18.45 -5.83 -4.37
N ALA A 151 17.69 -5.84 -3.27
CA ALA A 151 18.21 -6.25 -1.96
C ALA A 151 18.77 -7.68 -1.99
N LYS A 152 18.01 -8.63 -2.57
CA LYS A 152 18.41 -10.03 -2.70
C LYS A 152 19.67 -10.22 -3.54
N ASN A 153 19.80 -9.47 -4.64
CA ASN A 153 20.93 -9.60 -5.57
C ASN A 153 22.13 -8.71 -5.22
N HIS A 154 22.05 -7.93 -4.15
CA HIS A 154 23.19 -7.16 -3.66
C HIS A 154 24.28 -8.10 -3.13
N PRO A 155 25.59 -7.84 -3.34
CA PRO A 155 26.67 -8.74 -2.89
C PRO A 155 26.67 -9.04 -1.39
N LYS A 156 26.24 -8.08 -0.56
CA LYS A 156 26.06 -8.27 0.89
C LYS A 156 24.82 -9.08 1.29
N SER A 157 24.02 -9.55 0.32
CA SER A 157 22.81 -10.34 0.50
C SER A 157 21.82 -9.73 1.49
N PHE A 158 21.13 -8.65 1.10
CA PHE A 158 20.13 -8.01 1.95
C PHE A 158 18.73 -8.63 1.80
N LYS A 159 17.83 -8.22 2.68
CA LYS A 159 16.39 -8.46 2.58
C LYS A 159 15.62 -7.14 2.67
N TRP A 160 14.63 -6.99 1.80
CA TRP A 160 13.70 -5.86 1.88
C TRP A 160 12.52 -6.22 2.77
N SER A 161 12.27 -5.40 3.79
CA SER A 161 11.10 -5.48 4.65
C SER A 161 10.20 -4.27 4.37
N PRO A 162 8.97 -4.47 3.87
CA PRO A 162 8.11 -3.36 3.42
C PRO A 162 7.73 -2.39 4.55
N TYR A 163 7.85 -2.81 5.81
CA TYR A 163 7.52 -1.98 6.98
C TYR A 163 8.74 -1.62 7.85
N LYS A 164 9.90 -2.28 7.68
CA LYS A 164 11.12 -1.96 8.44
C LYS A 164 12.19 -1.22 7.62
N GLY A 165 12.22 -1.44 6.30
CA GLY A 165 13.28 -0.96 5.42
C GLY A 165 14.22 -2.09 4.98
N LEU A 166 15.48 -1.76 4.73
CA LEU A 166 16.51 -2.71 4.34
C LEU A 166 17.12 -3.36 5.58
N VAL A 167 17.15 -4.69 5.60
CA VAL A 167 17.73 -5.47 6.70
C VAL A 167 18.78 -6.43 6.18
N ASP A 168 19.68 -6.85 7.06
CA ASP A 168 20.56 -7.97 6.78
C ASP A 168 19.72 -9.25 6.62
N ARG A 169 20.06 -10.09 5.65
CA ARG A 169 19.25 -11.29 5.36
C ARG A 169 19.45 -12.40 6.39
N GLN A 170 20.61 -12.46 7.02
CA GLN A 170 20.96 -13.51 7.97
C GLN A 170 20.53 -13.14 9.39
N SER A 171 20.85 -11.92 9.84
CA SER A 171 20.58 -11.48 11.21
C SER A 171 19.23 -10.78 11.40
N ASP A 172 18.56 -10.37 10.30
CA ASP A 172 17.37 -9.51 10.34
C ASP A 172 17.57 -8.15 11.00
N GLU A 173 18.82 -7.75 11.24
CA GLU A 173 19.18 -6.46 11.78
C GLU A 173 18.95 -5.34 10.75
N LEU A 174 18.52 -4.18 11.25
CA LEU A 174 18.25 -3.03 10.40
C LEU A 174 19.54 -2.48 9.80
N VAL A 175 19.61 -2.45 8.48
CA VAL A 175 20.69 -1.80 7.73
C VAL A 175 20.37 -0.33 7.51
N SER A 176 19.15 -0.04 7.05
CA SER A 176 18.65 1.33 6.92
C SER A 176 17.14 1.37 6.78
N ASN A 177 16.51 2.37 7.38
CA ASN A 177 15.10 2.74 7.15
C ASN A 177 14.96 4.09 6.42
N ASN A 178 16.06 4.69 5.97
CA ASN A 178 16.06 5.92 5.18
C ASN A 178 16.10 5.57 3.68
N LEU A 179 15.08 6.01 2.91
CA LEU A 179 14.96 5.65 1.49
C LEU A 179 16.10 6.17 0.60
N ASP A 180 16.69 7.34 0.90
CA ASP A 180 17.84 7.84 0.15
C ASP A 180 19.07 6.98 0.39
N GLU A 181 19.32 6.58 1.64
CA GLU A 181 20.42 5.67 1.96
C GLU A 181 20.19 4.27 1.37
N ILE A 182 18.96 3.75 1.41
CA ILE A 182 18.60 2.49 0.76
C ILE A 182 18.84 2.57 -0.75
N ALA A 183 18.47 3.68 -1.40
CA ALA A 183 18.70 3.88 -2.83
C ALA A 183 20.20 3.89 -3.15
N LYS A 184 21.00 4.58 -2.35
CA LYS A 184 22.47 4.60 -2.49
C LYS A 184 23.09 3.21 -2.37
N ILE A 185 22.62 2.41 -1.41
CA ILE A 185 23.08 1.04 -1.18
C ILE A 185 22.69 0.13 -2.35
N LEU A 186 21.44 0.18 -2.80
CA LEU A 186 20.90 -0.80 -3.76
C LEU A 186 21.20 -0.47 -5.23
N ILE A 187 21.25 0.82 -5.58
CA ILE A 187 21.40 1.28 -6.97
C ILE A 187 22.81 1.82 -7.20
N GLY A 188 23.24 2.79 -6.39
CA GLY A 188 24.57 3.39 -6.44
C GLY A 188 24.63 4.77 -5.77
N PRO A 189 25.82 5.35 -5.55
CA PRO A 189 26.06 6.47 -4.63
C PRO A 189 25.35 7.79 -4.97
N LYS A 190 24.86 7.94 -6.21
CA LYS A 190 24.12 9.14 -6.67
C LYS A 190 22.60 8.94 -6.64
N ALA A 191 22.13 7.74 -6.32
CA ALA A 191 20.71 7.43 -6.29
C ALA A 191 20.03 8.06 -5.07
N THR A 192 18.73 8.29 -5.21
CA THR A 192 17.86 8.94 -4.22
C THR A 192 16.60 8.13 -4.03
N ALA A 193 15.80 8.48 -3.01
CA ALA A 193 14.50 7.85 -2.75
C ALA A 193 13.59 7.82 -3.99
N LYS A 194 13.67 8.83 -4.87
CA LYS A 194 12.90 8.92 -6.12
C LYS A 194 13.23 7.80 -7.09
N ASP A 195 14.48 7.34 -7.12
CA ASP A 195 14.89 6.23 -7.98
C ASP A 195 14.22 4.92 -7.57
N LEU A 196 13.78 4.79 -6.31
CA LEU A 196 12.97 3.67 -5.82
C LEU A 196 11.46 3.90 -5.96
N GLY A 197 11.01 5.00 -6.57
CA GLY A 197 9.60 5.43 -6.60
C GLY A 197 8.65 4.51 -7.39
N SER A 198 9.16 3.83 -8.42
CA SER A 198 8.43 2.87 -9.26
C SER A 198 9.36 1.83 -9.88
N VAL A 199 8.81 0.82 -10.57
CA VAL A 199 9.63 -0.15 -11.33
C VAL A 199 10.44 0.56 -12.42
N GLU A 200 9.81 1.50 -13.10
CA GLU A 200 10.41 2.28 -14.19
C GLU A 200 11.53 3.20 -13.71
N SER A 201 11.34 3.89 -12.57
CA SER A 201 12.42 4.72 -12.00
C SER A 201 13.63 3.87 -11.61
N ILE A 202 13.39 2.69 -11.04
CA ILE A 202 14.44 1.75 -10.65
C ILE A 202 15.21 1.29 -11.90
N ALA A 203 14.50 0.80 -12.92
CA ALA A 203 15.12 0.33 -14.16
C ALA A 203 15.94 1.44 -14.84
N LYS A 204 15.42 2.68 -14.85
CA LYS A 204 16.13 3.84 -15.40
C LYS A 204 17.41 4.16 -14.62
N ALA A 205 17.34 4.16 -13.29
CA ALA A 205 18.48 4.49 -12.42
C ALA A 205 19.59 3.44 -12.45
N LEU A 206 19.24 2.18 -12.74
CA LEU A 206 20.21 1.09 -12.96
C LEU A 206 20.97 1.21 -14.29
N GLY A 207 20.46 2.00 -15.24
CA GLY A 207 20.96 2.05 -16.62
C GLY A 207 20.52 0.85 -17.44
N LYS A 208 20.80 0.89 -18.75
CA LYS A 208 20.24 -0.05 -19.73
C LYS A 208 20.52 -1.52 -19.38
N GLU A 209 21.78 -1.89 -19.17
CA GLU A 209 22.16 -3.29 -18.98
C GLU A 209 21.57 -3.90 -17.69
N ARG A 210 21.79 -3.25 -16.55
CA ARG A 210 21.28 -3.73 -15.24
C ARG A 210 19.75 -3.63 -15.17
N GLY A 211 19.16 -2.59 -15.76
CA GLY A 211 17.72 -2.41 -15.85
C GLY A 211 17.05 -3.50 -16.68
N ASP A 212 17.56 -3.76 -17.89
CA ASP A 212 17.04 -4.80 -18.79
C ASP A 212 17.12 -6.19 -18.12
N LYS A 213 18.25 -6.49 -17.45
CA LYS A 213 18.43 -7.74 -16.71
C LYS A 213 17.41 -7.90 -15.58
N MET A 214 17.25 -6.86 -14.76
CA MET A 214 16.24 -6.87 -13.69
C MET A 214 14.84 -7.13 -14.26
N MET A 215 14.46 -6.45 -15.33
CA MET A 215 13.14 -6.61 -15.95
C MET A 215 12.94 -8.02 -16.51
N ALA A 216 13.95 -8.61 -17.15
CA ALA A 216 13.90 -9.99 -17.64
C ALA A 216 13.69 -10.99 -16.48
N ASP A 217 14.45 -10.85 -15.40
CA ASP A 217 14.32 -11.73 -14.24
C ASP A 217 12.96 -11.58 -13.57
N LEU A 218 12.49 -10.33 -13.37
CA LEU A 218 11.21 -10.05 -12.73
C LEU A 218 10.02 -10.58 -13.54
N THR A 219 10.00 -10.41 -14.86
CA THR A 219 8.89 -10.88 -15.71
C THR A 219 8.79 -12.41 -15.79
N SER A 220 9.88 -13.13 -15.49
CA SER A 220 9.85 -14.58 -15.32
C SER A 220 9.13 -15.04 -14.04
N ASP A 221 8.98 -14.15 -13.05
CA ASP A 221 8.28 -14.43 -11.80
C ASP A 221 6.76 -14.23 -11.97
N LYS A 222 5.99 -15.29 -11.72
CA LYS A 222 4.52 -15.27 -11.78
C LYS A 222 3.91 -14.20 -10.87
N GLY A 223 4.53 -13.87 -9.73
CA GLY A 223 4.07 -12.86 -8.78
C GLY A 223 4.26 -11.42 -9.25
N PHE A 224 5.16 -11.19 -10.21
CA PHE A 224 5.45 -9.86 -10.76
C PHE A 224 4.60 -9.50 -11.97
N ASN A 225 3.99 -10.48 -12.65
CA ASN A 225 3.25 -10.17 -13.86
C ASN A 225 2.01 -9.31 -13.56
N PRO A 226 1.90 -8.13 -14.20
CA PRO A 226 0.75 -7.25 -14.00
C PRO A 226 -0.52 -7.90 -14.58
N PRO A 227 -1.70 -7.57 -14.04
CA PRO A 227 -2.94 -8.01 -14.65
C PRO A 227 -3.02 -7.52 -16.11
N PRO A 228 -3.67 -8.28 -17.01
CA PRO A 228 -3.87 -7.84 -18.39
C PRO A 228 -4.49 -6.45 -18.43
N LYS A 229 -3.93 -5.56 -19.26
CA LYS A 229 -4.48 -4.22 -19.45
C LYS A 229 -5.84 -4.34 -20.12
N GLU A 230 -6.87 -3.69 -19.57
CA GLU A 230 -8.21 -3.65 -20.17
C GLU A 230 -8.10 -3.11 -21.61
N SER A 231 -8.52 -3.91 -22.58
CA SER A 231 -8.43 -3.54 -24.00
C SER A 231 -9.41 -2.41 -24.33
N LEU A 232 -9.27 -1.79 -25.50
CA LEU A 232 -10.26 -0.82 -25.97
C LEU A 232 -11.64 -1.47 -26.13
N ALA A 233 -11.67 -2.73 -26.59
CA ALA A 233 -12.89 -3.51 -26.73
C ALA A 233 -13.54 -3.75 -25.36
N ASP A 234 -12.77 -4.08 -24.33
CA ASP A 234 -13.29 -4.26 -22.96
C ASP A 234 -13.87 -2.96 -22.40
N ARG A 235 -13.18 -1.83 -22.63
CA ARG A 235 -13.68 -0.49 -22.25
C ARG A 235 -14.98 -0.13 -22.95
N GLN A 236 -15.07 -0.39 -24.25
CA GLN A 236 -16.28 -0.14 -25.04
C GLN A 236 -17.43 -1.05 -24.59
N LEU A 237 -17.15 -2.34 -24.38
CA LEU A 237 -18.13 -3.31 -23.88
C LEU A 237 -18.66 -2.90 -22.49
N ARG A 238 -17.79 -2.45 -21.60
CA ARG A 238 -18.18 -1.92 -20.28
C ARG A 238 -19.07 -0.69 -20.40
N ARG A 239 -18.70 0.27 -21.25
CA ARG A 239 -19.52 1.47 -21.51
C ARG A 239 -20.90 1.10 -22.08
N ILE A 240 -20.98 0.14 -22.99
CA ILE A 240 -22.26 -0.34 -23.54
C ILE A 240 -23.11 -0.96 -22.43
N LYS A 241 -22.53 -1.81 -21.57
CA LYS A 241 -23.23 -2.42 -20.43
C LYS A 241 -23.77 -1.39 -19.43
N GLU A 242 -23.08 -0.25 -19.25
CA GLU A 242 -23.53 0.85 -18.39
C GLU A 242 -24.69 1.66 -19.00
N LEU A 243 -24.88 1.59 -20.31
CA LEU A 243 -25.96 2.28 -21.05
C LEU A 243 -27.22 1.42 -21.23
N LEU A 244 -27.15 0.13 -20.91
CA LEU A 244 -28.33 -0.74 -20.95
C LEU A 244 -29.19 -0.53 -19.68
N PRO A 245 -30.53 -0.40 -19.82
CA PRO A 245 -31.42 -0.32 -18.66
C PRO A 245 -31.32 -1.60 -17.83
N LYS A 246 -31.33 -1.43 -16.49
CA LYS A 246 -31.33 -2.53 -15.52
C LYS A 246 -32.69 -3.21 -15.45
#